data_AF-A0A968UK77-F1
#
_entry.id   AF-A0A968UK77-F1
#
_cell.length_a   1.000
_cell.length_b   1.000
_cell.length_c   1.000
_cell.angle_alpha   90.00
_cell.angle_beta   90.00
_cell.angle_gamma   90.00
#
_symmetry.space_group_name_H-M   'P 1'
#
loop_
_entity.id
_entity.type
_entity.pdbx_description
1 polymer ?
#
loop_
_entity_poly.entity_id
_entity_poly.type
_entity_poly.pdbx_seq_one_letter_code
_entity_poly.pdbx_strand_id
1 'polypeptide(L)'
;MIDTLVRYKEKGSYSGKKENNSEAVIADILANSEVTFENGDLRELIANAPDTKRTMDFIIPNKQHPRIIVECSFLVTTSSGQGDKSKAEISIRQLIKKHYPKAKFIGFVDGIGWYVRKEDLKRMVTAYEDVFTFHKDELYRFDRMLRSEFRKNA
;
A
#
# COMPACT_ATOMS: atom_id res chain seq x y z
N MET A 1 -16.44 -1.17 24.95
CA MET A 1 -15.25 -1.31 25.82
C MET A 1 -14.57 -2.67 25.64
N ILE A 2 -15.33 -3.77 25.63
CA ILE A 2 -14.80 -5.13 25.36
C ILE A 2 -14.22 -5.24 23.94
N ASP A 3 -14.90 -4.72 22.91
CA ASP A 3 -14.38 -4.72 21.53
C ASP A 3 -13.02 -4.04 21.37
N THR A 4 -12.80 -2.96 22.11
CA THR A 4 -11.51 -2.25 22.10
C THR A 4 -10.44 -3.15 22.70
N LEU A 5 -10.70 -3.80 23.83
CA LEU A 5 -9.74 -4.70 24.48
C LEU A 5 -9.42 -5.94 23.62
N VAL A 6 -10.43 -6.51 22.95
CA VAL A 6 -10.25 -7.62 22.00
C VAL A 6 -9.36 -7.19 20.83
N ARG A 7 -9.64 -6.04 20.20
CA ARG A 7 -8.81 -5.48 19.13
C ARG A 7 -7.38 -5.17 19.57
N TYR A 8 -7.18 -4.72 20.82
CA TYR A 8 -5.84 -4.48 21.37
C TYR A 8 -5.08 -5.77 21.72
N LYS A 9 -5.78 -6.87 22.02
CA LYS A 9 -5.17 -8.19 22.18
C LYS A 9 -4.74 -8.77 20.84
N GLU A 10 -5.60 -8.65 19.82
CA GLU A 10 -5.26 -8.99 18.44
C GLU A 10 -4.08 -8.14 17.93
N LYS A 11 -4.07 -6.84 18.23
CA LYS A 11 -2.99 -5.88 17.93
C LYS A 11 -1.61 -6.39 18.36
N GLY A 12 -1.47 -6.95 19.57
CA GLY A 12 -0.21 -7.53 20.06
C GLY A 12 0.19 -8.84 19.36
N SER A 13 -0.81 -9.61 18.90
CA SER A 13 -0.59 -10.85 18.15
C SER A 13 -0.19 -10.60 16.70
N TYR A 14 -0.72 -9.55 16.05
CA TYR A 14 -0.34 -9.13 14.69
C TYR A 14 1.01 -8.43 14.66
N SER A 15 1.34 -7.59 15.67
CA SER A 15 2.65 -6.94 15.75
C SER A 15 3.81 -7.92 15.98
N GLY A 16 3.53 -9.09 16.57
CA GLY A 16 4.53 -10.14 16.83
C GLY A 16 4.62 -11.22 15.76
N LYS A 17 3.73 -11.23 14.76
CA LYS A 17 3.72 -12.22 13.68
C LYS A 17 3.50 -11.57 12.32
N LYS A 18 4.59 -11.54 11.56
CA LYS A 18 4.65 -11.48 10.10
C LYS A 18 4.31 -10.12 9.44
N GLU A 19 5.36 -9.34 9.20
CA GLU A 19 5.56 -8.67 7.90
C GLU A 19 5.41 -9.67 6.71
N ASN A 20 5.51 -10.98 6.97
CA ASN A 20 5.43 -12.09 6.01
C ASN A 20 4.03 -12.68 5.68
N ASN A 21 2.90 -11.99 5.89
CA ASN A 21 1.59 -12.53 5.50
C ASN A 21 0.83 -11.66 4.50
N SER A 22 0.86 -10.35 4.68
CA SER A 22 0.14 -9.40 3.84
C SER A 22 0.79 -9.23 2.47
N GLU A 23 2.11 -9.07 2.42
CA GLU A 23 2.84 -9.05 1.15
C GLU A 23 2.71 -10.39 0.41
N ALA A 24 2.77 -11.51 1.15
CA ALA A 24 2.54 -12.83 0.59
C ALA A 24 1.13 -12.96 -0.01
N VAL A 25 0.09 -12.46 0.67
CA VAL A 25 -1.29 -12.44 0.14
C VAL A 25 -1.39 -11.62 -1.15
N ILE A 26 -0.75 -10.45 -1.21
CA ILE A 26 -0.76 -9.62 -2.43
C ILE A 26 0.02 -10.32 -3.56
N ALA A 27 1.19 -10.90 -3.25
CA ALA A 27 1.98 -11.67 -4.21
C ALA A 27 1.21 -12.88 -4.76
N ASP A 28 0.47 -13.60 -3.91
CA ASP A 28 -0.39 -14.71 -4.33
C ASP A 28 -1.51 -14.24 -5.27
N ILE A 29 -2.14 -13.10 -4.98
CA ILE A 29 -3.17 -12.52 -5.87
C ILE A 29 -2.57 -12.13 -7.23
N LEU A 30 -1.37 -11.52 -7.23
CA LEU A 30 -0.66 -11.15 -8.46
C LEU A 30 -0.29 -12.38 -9.29
N ALA A 31 0.22 -13.43 -8.64
CA ALA A 31 0.54 -14.71 -9.28
C ALA A 31 -0.70 -15.36 -9.89
N ASN A 32 -1.82 -15.42 -9.15
CA ASN A 32 -3.10 -15.95 -9.64
C ASN A 32 -3.73 -15.10 -10.76
N SER A 33 -3.34 -13.83 -10.85
CA SER A 33 -3.73 -12.92 -11.93
C SER A 33 -2.77 -12.95 -13.12
N GLU A 34 -1.70 -13.75 -13.07
CA GLU A 34 -0.64 -13.82 -14.09
C GLU A 34 0.05 -12.45 -14.31
N VAL A 35 0.16 -11.66 -13.24
CA VAL A 35 0.74 -10.32 -13.26
C VAL A 35 2.10 -10.34 -12.56
N THR A 36 3.15 -9.94 -13.27
CA THR A 36 4.49 -9.79 -12.68
C THR A 36 4.58 -8.56 -11.80
N PHE A 37 5.56 -8.52 -10.91
CA PHE A 37 5.88 -7.33 -10.13
C PHE A 37 7.37 -7.30 -9.78
N GLU A 38 7.84 -6.13 -9.37
CA GLU A 38 9.14 -5.92 -8.76
C GLU A 38 8.98 -5.15 -7.45
N ASN A 39 9.90 -5.34 -6.50
CA ASN A 39 9.97 -4.53 -5.27
C ASN A 39 11.13 -3.53 -5.37
N GLY A 40 11.08 -2.44 -4.60
CA GLY A 40 12.24 -1.57 -4.40
C GLY A 40 12.04 -0.12 -4.83
N ASP A 41 13.14 0.56 -5.11
CA ASP A 41 13.09 1.99 -5.44
C ASP A 41 12.77 2.23 -6.94
N LEU A 42 12.03 3.31 -7.22
CA LEU A 42 11.79 3.81 -8.58
C LEU A 42 12.90 4.77 -9.00
N ARG A 43 13.49 4.53 -10.18
CA ARG A 43 14.66 5.28 -10.68
C ARG A 43 14.43 6.79 -10.73
N GLU A 44 13.26 7.22 -11.23
CA GLU A 44 12.94 8.65 -11.34
C GLU A 44 12.77 9.30 -9.97
N LEU A 45 12.25 8.58 -8.97
CA LEU A 45 12.14 9.11 -7.61
C LEU A 45 13.53 9.30 -6.99
N ILE A 46 14.44 8.34 -7.17
CA ILE A 46 15.83 8.47 -6.69
C ILE A 46 16.53 9.65 -7.36
N ALA A 47 16.40 9.77 -8.68
CA ALA A 47 17.12 10.79 -9.45
C ALA A 47 16.63 12.21 -9.17
N ASN A 48 15.33 12.38 -8.93
CA ASN A 48 14.70 13.70 -8.79
C ASN A 48 14.41 14.10 -7.33
N ALA A 49 14.43 13.16 -6.40
CA ALA A 49 14.13 13.40 -4.99
C ALA A 49 14.88 12.42 -4.05
N PRO A 50 16.22 12.41 -4.09
CA PRO A 50 17.05 11.45 -3.34
C PRO A 50 16.83 11.51 -1.82
N ASP A 51 16.51 12.69 -1.29
CA ASP A 51 16.23 12.89 0.15
C ASP A 51 14.85 12.36 0.58
N THR A 52 13.99 12.02 -0.38
CA THR A 52 12.66 11.41 -0.15
C THR A 52 12.65 9.93 -0.53
N LYS A 53 13.79 9.26 -0.40
CA LYS A 53 13.96 7.86 -0.78
C LYS A 53 12.88 6.99 -0.13
N ARG A 54 12.09 6.32 -0.97
CA ARG A 54 11.05 5.39 -0.55
C ARG A 54 11.14 4.14 -1.41
N THR A 55 11.36 3.03 -0.72
CA THR A 55 11.30 1.68 -1.28
C THR A 55 9.83 1.29 -1.34
N MET A 56 9.34 1.01 -2.55
CA MET A 56 7.95 0.61 -2.77
C MET A 56 7.80 -0.89 -2.55
N ASP A 57 6.70 -1.28 -1.93
CA ASP A 57 6.41 -2.69 -1.67
C ASP A 57 6.13 -3.45 -2.97
N PHE A 58 5.25 -2.95 -3.86
CA PHE A 58 5.03 -3.58 -5.16
C PHE A 58 5.01 -2.56 -6.30
N ILE A 59 5.72 -2.89 -7.36
CA ILE A 59 5.79 -2.13 -8.60
C ILE A 59 5.37 -3.04 -9.74
N ILE A 60 4.20 -2.76 -10.30
CA ILE A 60 3.49 -3.68 -11.19
C ILE A 60 3.33 -3.02 -12.57
N PRO A 61 3.72 -3.67 -13.68
CA PRO A 61 4.33 -4.99 -13.73
C PRO A 61 5.84 -5.00 -13.44
N ASN A 62 6.51 -3.85 -13.54
CA ASN A 62 7.95 -3.67 -13.35
C ASN A 62 8.32 -2.18 -13.16
N LYS A 63 9.57 -1.89 -12.82
CA LYS A 63 10.10 -0.53 -12.58
C LYS A 63 10.25 0.33 -13.83
N GLN A 64 10.36 -0.26 -15.01
CA GLN A 64 10.55 0.50 -16.25
C GLN A 64 9.25 1.14 -16.69
N HIS A 65 8.15 0.40 -16.62
CA HIS A 65 6.82 0.84 -17.06
C HIS A 65 5.75 0.48 -16.02
N PRO A 66 5.81 1.05 -14.81
CA PRO A 66 4.81 0.77 -13.79
C PRO A 66 3.43 1.28 -14.23
N ARG A 67 2.40 0.48 -13.92
CA ARG A 67 0.98 0.83 -14.07
C ARG A 67 0.24 0.85 -12.74
N ILE A 68 0.71 0.07 -11.77
CA ILE A 68 0.23 0.11 -10.40
C ILE A 68 1.46 0.09 -9.49
N ILE A 69 1.48 0.99 -8.50
CA ILE A 69 2.48 1.02 -7.44
C ILE A 69 1.70 0.87 -6.13
N VAL A 70 2.03 -0.14 -5.33
CA VAL A 70 1.36 -0.45 -4.08
C VAL A 70 2.31 -0.19 -2.92
N GLU A 71 1.79 0.49 -1.91
CA GLU A 71 2.44 0.66 -0.62
C GLU A 71 1.53 0.13 0.49
N CYS A 72 2.10 -0.68 1.37
CA CYS A 72 1.43 -1.25 2.50
C CYS A 72 1.72 -0.46 3.78
N SER A 73 0.66 -0.25 4.56
CA SER A 73 0.70 0.50 5.80
C SER A 73 0.16 -0.36 6.94
N PHE A 74 1.08 -1.10 7.54
CA PHE A 74 0.83 -1.91 8.74
C PHE A 74 1.07 -1.11 10.02
N LEU A 75 0.45 -1.59 11.08
CA LEU A 75 0.65 -1.19 12.47
C LEU A 75 2.10 -1.41 12.94
N VAL A 76 3.01 -0.52 12.54
CA VAL A 76 4.26 -0.32 13.26
C VAL A 76 4.51 1.17 13.47
N THR A 77 4.84 1.48 14.73
CA THR A 77 5.41 2.71 15.29
C THR A 77 4.49 3.90 15.58
N THR A 78 4.50 4.29 16.86
CA THR A 78 4.28 5.59 17.54
C THR A 78 3.43 6.67 16.87
N SER A 79 2.82 7.54 17.70
CA SER A 79 1.98 8.64 17.21
C SER A 79 2.71 9.61 16.24
N SER A 80 4.04 9.70 16.30
CA SER A 80 4.84 10.43 15.30
C SER A 80 4.97 9.65 13.98
N GLY A 81 5.31 8.36 14.02
CA GLY A 81 5.58 7.52 12.85
C GLY A 81 4.44 7.46 11.82
N GLN A 82 3.18 7.36 12.28
CA GLN A 82 2.05 7.35 11.34
C GLN A 82 1.77 8.73 10.71
N GLY A 83 2.07 9.81 11.44
CA GLY A 83 1.95 11.18 10.93
C GLY A 83 3.00 11.46 9.85
N ASP A 84 4.25 11.08 10.12
CA ASP A 84 5.36 11.22 9.17
C ASP A 84 5.15 10.33 7.95
N LYS A 85 4.65 9.11 8.14
CA LYS A 85 4.24 8.23 7.03
C LYS A 85 3.20 8.90 6.15
N SER A 86 2.11 9.44 6.72
CA SER A 86 1.07 10.10 5.90
C SER A 86 1.61 11.27 5.05
N LYS A 87 2.56 12.06 5.57
CA LYS A 87 3.20 13.15 4.82
C LYS A 87 4.11 12.62 3.72
N ALA A 88 4.89 11.59 4.02
CA ALA A 88 5.76 10.95 3.05
C ALA A 88 4.96 10.41 1.86
N GLU A 89 3.86 9.68 2.10
CA GLU A 89 3.01 9.13 1.04
C GLU A 89 2.39 10.21 0.15
N ILE A 90 2.01 11.36 0.72
CA ILE A 90 1.51 12.52 -0.06
C ILE A 90 2.61 13.07 -0.97
N SER A 91 3.84 13.20 -0.47
CA SER A 91 4.98 13.66 -1.26
C SER A 91 5.32 12.68 -2.39
N ILE A 92 5.34 11.38 -2.08
CA ILE A 92 5.56 10.32 -3.06
C ILE A 92 4.49 10.33 -4.15
N ARG A 93 3.22 10.53 -3.80
CA ARG A 93 2.14 10.66 -4.79
C ARG A 93 2.43 11.77 -5.82
N GLN A 94 2.94 12.92 -5.38
CA GLN A 94 3.25 14.03 -6.27
C GLN A 94 4.37 13.64 -7.25
N LEU A 95 5.40 12.94 -6.77
CA LEU A 95 6.49 12.43 -7.61
C LEU A 95 6.00 11.36 -8.60
N ILE A 96 5.18 10.40 -8.15
CA ILE A 96 4.60 9.37 -9.01
C ILE A 96 3.76 10.02 -10.11
N LYS A 97 2.88 10.97 -9.78
CA LYS A 97 2.08 11.67 -10.80
C LYS A 97 2.92 12.42 -11.83
N LYS A 98 4.06 12.98 -11.40
CA LYS A 98 4.95 13.74 -12.27
C LYS A 98 5.77 12.84 -13.20
N HIS A 99 6.33 11.75 -12.68
CA HIS A 99 7.31 10.92 -13.40
C HIS A 99 6.70 9.64 -13.99
N TYR A 100 5.60 9.16 -13.42
CA TYR A 100 4.86 7.97 -13.85
C TYR A 100 3.36 8.28 -13.95
N PRO A 101 2.92 9.21 -14.83
CA PRO A 101 1.53 9.69 -14.87
C PRO A 101 0.49 8.63 -15.25
N LYS A 102 0.93 7.47 -15.76
CA LYS A 102 0.07 6.32 -16.09
C LYS A 102 0.00 5.30 -14.96
N ALA A 103 0.83 5.44 -13.92
CA ALA A 103 0.84 4.54 -12.79
C ALA A 103 -0.18 5.00 -11.75
N LYS A 104 -1.01 4.08 -11.27
CA LYS A 104 -1.90 4.29 -10.14
C LYS A 104 -1.16 4.05 -8.84
N PHE A 105 -1.24 4.99 -7.90
CA PHE A 105 -0.69 4.80 -6.57
C PHE A 105 -1.73 4.28 -5.58
N ILE A 106 -1.52 3.06 -5.06
CA ILE A 106 -2.50 2.29 -4.29
C ILE A 106 -1.99 2.03 -2.88
N GLY A 107 -2.86 2.22 -1.88
CA GLY A 107 -2.55 1.95 -0.48
C GLY A 107 -3.20 0.68 0.03
N PHE A 108 -2.48 -0.14 0.78
CA PHE A 108 -3.06 -1.21 1.61
C PHE A 108 -2.97 -0.85 3.08
N VAL A 109 -4.09 -0.90 3.80
CA VAL A 109 -4.14 -0.54 5.22
C VAL A 109 -4.77 -1.66 6.04
N ASP A 110 -4.27 -1.89 7.25
CA ASP A 110 -4.83 -2.88 8.17
C ASP A 110 -6.15 -2.45 8.83
N GLY A 111 -6.52 -1.18 8.73
CA GLY A 111 -7.74 -0.57 9.30
C GLY A 111 -7.72 -0.45 10.83
N ILE A 112 -7.39 -1.52 11.55
CA ILE A 112 -7.36 -1.55 13.03
C ILE A 112 -6.31 -0.59 13.58
N GLY A 113 -5.14 -0.47 12.92
CA GLY A 113 -4.08 0.42 13.36
C GLY A 113 -4.38 1.90 13.24
N TRP A 114 -5.43 2.22 12.49
CA TRP A 114 -5.88 3.57 12.17
C TRP A 114 -7.16 3.96 12.91
N TYR A 115 -7.81 3.03 13.61
CA TYR A 115 -9.11 3.24 14.26
C TYR A 115 -9.12 4.42 15.24
N VAL A 116 -8.03 4.59 16.00
CA VAL A 116 -7.87 5.69 16.98
C VAL A 116 -7.29 6.98 16.36
N ARG A 117 -6.96 6.98 15.06
CA ARG A 117 -6.36 8.12 14.34
C ARG A 117 -7.05 8.39 13.01
N LYS A 118 -8.34 8.69 13.12
CA LYS A 118 -9.21 8.93 11.97
C LYS A 118 -8.70 10.05 11.05
N GLU A 119 -8.09 11.11 11.59
CA GLU A 119 -7.59 12.23 10.78
C GLU A 119 -6.33 11.88 9.99
N ASP A 120 -5.39 11.14 10.59
CA ASP A 120 -4.19 10.70 9.86
C ASP A 120 -4.55 9.62 8.84
N LEU A 121 -5.54 8.77 9.14
CA LEU A 121 -6.10 7.83 8.16
C LEU A 121 -6.70 8.57 6.97
N LYS A 122 -7.52 9.60 7.22
CA LYS A 122 -8.09 10.42 6.14
C LYS A 122 -6.98 11.01 5.26
N ARG A 123 -5.93 11.59 5.86
CA ARG A 123 -4.79 12.13 5.09
C ARG A 123 -4.09 11.05 4.28
N MET A 124 -3.84 9.90 4.87
CA MET A 124 -3.18 8.80 4.18
C MET A 124 -4.04 8.26 3.03
N VAL A 125 -5.35 8.09 3.23
CA VAL A 125 -6.28 7.69 2.16
C VAL A 125 -6.29 8.71 1.03
N THR A 126 -6.18 10.01 1.32
CA THR A 126 -6.08 11.04 0.28
C THR A 126 -4.76 11.02 -0.49
N ALA A 127 -3.72 10.34 0.00
CA ALA A 127 -2.45 10.19 -0.71
C ALA A 127 -2.56 9.19 -1.86
N TYR A 128 -3.44 8.21 -1.75
CA TYR A 128 -3.62 7.18 -2.76
C TYR A 128 -4.73 7.54 -3.75
N GLU A 129 -4.75 6.83 -4.88
CA GLU A 129 -5.88 6.85 -5.82
C GLU A 129 -6.99 5.90 -5.37
N ASP A 130 -6.62 4.80 -4.75
CA ASP A 130 -7.54 3.85 -4.12
C ASP A 130 -6.85 3.20 -2.90
N VAL A 131 -7.64 2.76 -1.94
CA VAL A 131 -7.17 2.13 -0.72
C VAL A 131 -7.91 0.83 -0.47
N PHE A 132 -7.14 -0.23 -0.26
CA PHE A 132 -7.63 -1.55 0.06
C PHE A 132 -7.30 -1.92 1.50
N THR A 133 -8.03 -2.90 2.02
CA THR A 133 -7.69 -3.56 3.26
C THR A 133 -7.43 -5.05 3.00
N PHE A 134 -6.92 -5.75 4.00
CA PHE A 134 -6.75 -7.20 3.94
C PHE A 134 -8.05 -7.97 4.23
N HIS A 135 -9.19 -7.27 4.28
CA HIS A 135 -10.50 -7.92 4.30
C HIS A 135 -10.76 -8.65 2.98
N LYS A 136 -11.38 -9.83 3.04
CA LYS A 136 -11.59 -10.70 1.87
C LYS A 136 -12.26 -9.98 0.69
N ASP A 137 -13.26 -9.14 0.96
CA ASP A 137 -13.97 -8.39 -0.07
C ASP A 137 -13.09 -7.35 -0.77
N GLU A 138 -12.18 -6.72 -0.02
CA GLU A 138 -11.22 -5.75 -0.56
C GLU A 138 -10.12 -6.46 -1.37
N LEU A 139 -9.66 -7.64 -0.94
CA LEU A 139 -8.76 -8.48 -1.73
C LEU A 139 -9.41 -8.90 -3.06
N TYR A 140 -10.69 -9.26 -3.05
CA TYR A 140 -11.44 -9.56 -4.28
C TYR A 140 -11.61 -8.31 -5.15
N ARG A 141 -11.84 -7.13 -4.55
CA ARG A 141 -11.89 -5.86 -5.27
C ARG A 141 -10.55 -5.53 -5.92
N PHE A 142 -9.44 -5.81 -5.25
CA PHE A 142 -8.09 -5.62 -5.78
C PHE A 142 -7.82 -6.57 -6.96
N ASP A 143 -8.15 -7.86 -6.85
CA ASP A 143 -8.05 -8.82 -7.97
C ASP A 143 -8.85 -8.35 -9.20
N ARG A 144 -10.09 -7.85 -9.00
CA ARG A 144 -10.89 -7.27 -10.10
C ARG A 144 -10.22 -6.04 -10.73
N MET A 145 -9.61 -5.18 -9.92
CA MET A 145 -8.87 -4.03 -10.43
C MET A 145 -7.68 -4.49 -11.29
N LEU A 146 -6.89 -5.47 -10.83
CA LEU A 146 -5.79 -6.05 -11.61
C LEU A 146 -6.30 -6.61 -12.94
N ARG A 147 -7.39 -7.37 -12.93
CA ARG A 147 -7.99 -7.90 -14.17
C ARG A 147 -8.41 -6.79 -15.11
N SER A 148 -9.05 -5.73 -14.63
CA SER A 148 -9.45 -4.61 -15.50
C SER A 148 -8.27 -3.85 -16.11
N GLU A 149 -7.14 -3.78 -15.40
CA GLU A 149 -5.97 -3.02 -15.83
C GLU A 149 -5.05 -3.88 -16.74
N PHE A 150 -4.93 -5.18 -16.47
CA PHE A 150 -3.99 -6.11 -17.12
C PHE A 150 -4.62 -7.06 -18.13
N ARG A 151 -5.90 -7.40 -18.01
CA ARG A 151 -6.64 -8.11 -19.06
C ARG A 151 -7.44 -7.11 -19.88
N LYS A 152 -6.89 -6.70 -21.03
CA LYS A 152 -7.74 -6.23 -22.13
C LYS A 152 -8.47 -7.45 -22.70
N ASN A 153 -9.77 -7.27 -22.93
CA ASN A 153 -10.70 -8.22 -23.53
C ASN A 153 -10.02 -9.12 -24.58
N ALA A 154 -10.25 -10.43 -24.46
CA ALA A 154 -10.09 -11.37 -25.57
C ALA A 154 -10.94 -10.90 -26.77
#